data_AF-A0A924I9I5-F1
#
_entry.id   AF-A0A924I9I5-F1
#
_cell.length_a   1.000
_cell.length_b   1.000
_cell.length_c   1.000
_cell.angle_alpha   90.00
_cell.angle_beta   90.00
_cell.angle_gamma   90.00
#
_symmetry.space_group_name_H-M   'P 1'
#
loop_
_entity.id
_entity.type
_entity.pdbx_description
1 polymer ?
#
loop_
_entity_poly.entity_id
_entity_poly.type
_entity_poly.pdbx_seq_one_letter_code
_entity_poly.pdbx_strand_id
1 'polypeptide(L)' 'MITLSKLRRKPRHFRAFTGLTPFEFDALLVELTPVYKAALTQRSQTPDRLRDAGAGHPFALGLPDRLLMGLIYLRL' A
#
# COMPACT_ATOMS: atom_id res chain seq x y z
N MET A 1 -3.94 -14.62 7.25
CA MET A 1 -3.70 -13.28 6.69
C MET A 1 -3.51 -13.37 5.18
N ILE A 2 -4.26 -12.56 4.43
CA ILE A 2 -4.07 -12.39 2.98
C ILE A 2 -2.78 -11.58 2.79
N THR A 3 -1.83 -12.12 2.02
CA THR A 3 -0.58 -11.44 1.68
C THR A 3 -0.41 -11.38 0.18
N LEU A 4 0.33 -10.38 -0.30
CA LEU A 4 0.61 -10.21 -1.72
C LEU A 4 1.21 -11.47 -2.34
N SER A 5 2.21 -12.07 -1.69
CA SER A 5 2.89 -13.28 -2.18
C SER A 5 1.96 -14.48 -2.34
N LYS A 6 0.96 -14.63 -1.45
CA LYS A 6 -0.03 -15.72 -1.55
C LYS A 6 -1.04 -15.45 -2.66
N LEU A 7 -1.50 -14.20 -2.80
CA LEU A 7 -2.53 -13.85 -3.76
C LEU A 7 -2.00 -13.78 -5.20
N ARG A 8 -0.74 -13.35 -5.40
CA ARG A 8 -0.08 -13.36 -6.72
C ARG A 8 -0.05 -14.74 -7.37
N ARG A 9 0.03 -15.81 -6.57
CA ARG A 9 0.00 -17.21 -7.05
C ARG A 9 -1.37 -17.64 -7.58
N LYS A 10 -2.41 -16.82 -7.38
CA LYS A 10 -3.79 -17.09 -7.80
C LYS A 10 -4.34 -15.92 -8.63
N PRO A 11 -3.90 -15.74 -9.90
CA PRO A 11 -4.23 -14.56 -10.70
C PRO A 11 -5.73 -14.28 -10.84
N ARG A 12 -6.56 -15.33 -10.95
CA ARG A 12 -8.02 -15.21 -11.01
C ARG A 12 -8.61 -14.58 -9.74
N HIS A 13 -8.18 -15.05 -8.57
CA HIS A 13 -8.62 -14.50 -7.29
C HIS A 13 -8.05 -13.10 -7.08
N PHE A 14 -6.80 -12.87 -7.47
CA PHE A 14 -6.17 -11.55 -7.42
C PHE A 14 -7.03 -10.52 -8.15
N ARG A 15 -7.36 -10.78 -9.42
CA ARG A 15 -8.20 -9.88 -10.22
C ARG A 15 -9.61 -9.74 -9.68
N ALA A 16 -10.21 -10.79 -9.13
CA ALA A 16 -11.53 -10.69 -8.51
C ALA A 16 -11.53 -9.71 -7.32
N PHE A 17 -10.48 -9.77 -6.49
CA PHE A 17 -10.36 -8.93 -5.29
C PHE A 17 -9.89 -7.50 -5.56
N THR A 18 -8.95 -7.30 -6.48
CA THR A 18 -8.32 -5.98 -6.72
C THR A 18 -8.83 -5.29 -7.98
N GLY A 19 -9.48 -6.01 -8.89
CA GLY A 19 -9.80 -5.53 -10.25
C GLY A 19 -8.62 -5.55 -11.22
N LEU A 20 -7.39 -5.79 -10.74
CA LEU A 20 -6.15 -5.71 -11.50
C LEU A 20 -5.51 -7.08 -11.68
N THR A 21 -4.68 -7.23 -12.71
CA THR A 21 -3.72 -8.33 -12.81
C THR A 21 -2.50 -8.07 -11.92
N PRO A 22 -1.70 -9.11 -11.59
CA PRO A 22 -0.44 -8.91 -10.86
C PRO A 22 0.53 -7.94 -11.56
N PHE A 23 0.54 -7.90 -12.90
CA PHE A 23 1.39 -7.00 -13.67
C PHE A 23 0.94 -5.54 -13.54
N GLU A 24 -0.36 -5.27 -13.73
CA GLU A 24 -0.93 -3.92 -13.53
C GLU A 24 -0.76 -3.43 -12.09
N PHE A 25 -0.85 -4.34 -11.12
CA PHE A 25 -0.58 -4.03 -9.72
C PHE A 25 0.89 -3.64 -9.49
N ASP A 26 1.84 -4.37 -10.07
CA ASP A 26 3.27 -4.06 -9.96
C ASP A 26 3.58 -2.69 -10.60
N ALA A 27 2.98 -2.37 -11.76
CA ALA A 27 3.08 -1.06 -12.40
C ALA A 27 2.53 0.07 -11.50
N LEU A 28 1.32 -0.11 -10.98
CA LEU A 28 0.70 0.84 -10.04
C LEU A 28 1.54 1.05 -8.79
N LEU A 29 2.14 -0.01 -8.25
CA LEU A 29 2.99 0.07 -7.06
C LEU A 29 4.24 0.93 -7.33
N VAL A 30 4.86 0.79 -8.51
CA VAL A 30 6.01 1.61 -8.91
C VAL A 30 5.63 3.08 -9.01
N GLU A 31 4.50 3.40 -9.65
CA GLU A 31 3.99 4.77 -9.80
C GLU A 31 3.57 5.40 -8.46
N LEU A 32 2.94 4.63 -7.58
CA LEU A 32 2.42 5.10 -6.30
C LEU A 32 3.54 5.33 -5.27
N THR A 33 4.61 4.54 -5.31
CA THR A 33 5.69 4.58 -4.31
C THR A 33 6.27 5.99 -4.09
N PRO A 34 6.67 6.76 -5.12
CA PRO A 34 7.19 8.12 -4.92
C PRO A 34 6.14 9.07 -4.33
N VAL A 35 4.88 9.01 -4.81
CA VAL A 35 3.78 9.85 -4.32
C VAL A 35 3.50 9.56 -2.84
N TYR A 36 3.47 8.28 -2.47
CA TYR A 36 3.27 7.83 -1.10
C TYR A 36 4.39 8.31 -0.17
N LYS A 37 5.66 8.22 -0.62
CA LYS A 37 6.80 8.74 0.15
C LYS A 37 6.72 10.25 0.35
N ALA A 38 6.38 11.00 -0.70
CA ALA A 38 6.21 12.45 -0.61
C ALA A 38 5.11 12.84 0.40
N ALA A 39 3.96 12.15 0.35
CA ALA A 39 2.86 12.37 1.29
C ALA A 39 3.25 12.03 2.75
N LEU A 40 4.04 10.97 2.97
CA LEU A 40 4.58 10.64 4.30
C LEU A 40 5.53 11.72 4.84
N THR A 41 6.38 12.28 3.97
CA THR A 41 7.29 13.37 4.32
C THR A 41 6.51 14.64 4.66
N GLN A 42 5.54 15.02 3.83
CA GLN A 42 4.70 16.20 4.07
C GLN A 42 3.91 16.08 5.38
N ARG A 43 3.30 14.91 5.64
CA ARG A 43 2.64 14.61 6.93
C ARG A 43 3.61 14.70 8.10
N SER A 44 4.90 14.45 7.89
CA SER A 44 5.89 14.53 8.96
C SER A 44 6.31 15.95 9.31
N GLN A 45 6.05 16.92 8.43
CA GLN A 45 6.43 18.32 8.59
C GLN A 45 5.29 19.19 9.14
N THR A 46 4.16 18.61 9.55
CA THR A 46 3.03 19.38 10.08
C THR A 46 3.42 20.03 11.42
N PRO A 47 3.20 21.35 11.60
CA PRO A 47 3.74 22.12 12.73
C PRO A 47 3.20 21.70 14.11
N ASP A 48 2.04 21.04 14.15
CA ASP A 48 1.37 20.61 15.39
C ASP A 48 1.81 19.19 15.85
N ARG A 49 2.93 18.69 15.33
CA ARG A 49 3.40 17.32 15.60
C ARG A 49 4.26 17.25 16.87
N LEU A 50 3.79 16.48 17.85
CA LEU A 50 4.46 16.27 19.15
C LEU A 50 5.68 15.32 19.14
N ARG A 51 5.84 14.49 18.10
CA ARG A 51 6.90 13.46 18.02
C ARG A 51 7.79 13.69 16.83
N ASP A 52 9.08 13.38 16.93
CA ASP A 52 10.00 13.45 15.79
C ASP A 52 9.52 12.62 14.59
N ALA A 53 9.92 13.02 13.38
CA ALA A 53 9.72 12.24 12.16
C ALA A 53 10.24 10.80 12.37
N GLY A 54 9.42 9.79 12.04
CA GLY A 54 9.76 8.38 12.26
C GLY A 54 9.55 7.84 13.68
N ALA A 55 9.28 8.67 14.70
CA ALA A 55 9.05 8.22 16.09
C ALA A 55 7.63 7.65 16.36
N GLY A 56 6.93 7.23 15.31
CA GLY A 56 5.64 6.55 15.41
C GLY A 56 5.80 5.02 15.39
N HIS A 57 4.76 4.29 15.79
CA HIS A 57 4.76 2.83 15.63
C HIS A 57 4.88 2.47 14.14
N PRO A 58 5.80 1.56 13.75
CA PRO A 58 5.92 1.13 12.37
C PRO A 58 4.63 0.49 11.88
N PHE A 59 4.38 0.55 10.58
CA PHE A 59 3.25 -0.16 10.01
C PHE A 59 3.45 -1.67 10.15
N ALA A 60 2.42 -2.38 10.58
CA ALA A 60 2.41 -3.85 10.61
C ALA A 60 2.54 -4.49 9.21
N LEU A 61 2.21 -3.73 8.16
CA LEU A 61 2.24 -4.15 6.76
C LEU A 61 3.18 -3.28 5.94
N GLY A 62 3.94 -3.91 5.03
CA GLY A 62 4.69 -3.21 4.00
C GLY A 62 3.78 -2.41 3.07
N LEU A 63 4.35 -1.44 2.34
CA LEU A 63 3.59 -0.66 1.34
C LEU A 63 2.82 -1.56 0.33
N PRO A 64 3.40 -2.64 -0.22
CA PRO A 64 2.69 -3.47 -1.18
C PRO A 64 1.45 -4.15 -0.59
N ASP A 65 1.54 -4.68 0.63
CA ASP A 65 0.40 -5.32 1.30
C ASP A 65 -0.67 -4.29 1.70
N ARG A 66 -0.27 -3.07 2.07
CA ARG A 66 -1.23 -1.97 2.36
C ARG A 66 -1.96 -1.51 1.11
N LEU A 67 -1.26 -1.38 -0.02
CA LEU A 67 -1.88 -1.08 -1.31
C LEU A 67 -2.88 -2.19 -1.68
N LEU A 68 -2.49 -3.46 -1.53
CA LEU A 68 -3.36 -4.59 -1.77
C LEU A 68 -4.65 -4.50 -0.93
N MET A 69 -4.54 -4.28 0.38
CA MET A 69 -5.71 -4.14 1.24
C MET A 69 -6.57 -2.92 0.86
N GLY A 70 -5.94 -1.80 0.49
CA GLY A 70 -6.65 -0.60 0.04
C GLY A 70 -7.47 -0.83 -1.22
N LEU A 71 -6.91 -1.52 -2.22
CA LEU A 71 -7.64 -1.87 -3.45
C LEU A 71 -8.80 -2.83 -3.17
N ILE A 72 -8.61 -3.81 -2.28
CA ILE A 72 -9.68 -4.73 -1.86
C ILE A 72 -10.81 -3.96 -1.19
N TYR A 73 -10.48 -3.03 -0.29
CA TYR A 73 -11.45 -2.21 0.41
C TYR A 73 -12.26 -1.32 -0.55
N LEU A 74 -11.60 -0.69 -1.53
CA LEU A 74 -12.27 0.19 -2.50
C LEU A 74 -13.09 -0.55 -3.56
N ARG A 75 -12.92 -1.88 -3.67
CA ARG A 75 -13.66 -2.73 -4.62
C ARG A 75 -15.01 -3.19 -4.07
N LEU A 76 -15.11 -3.32 -2.74
CA LEU A 76 -16.32 -3.72 -2.02
C LEU A 76 -17.36 -2.59 -2.01
#